data_AF-A0A1C0ZRQ6-F1
#
_entry.id   AF-A0A1C0ZRQ6-F1
#
_cell.length_a   1.000
_cell.length_b   1.000
_cell.length_c   1.000
_cell.angle_alpha   90.00
_cell.angle_beta   90.00
_cell.angle_gamma   90.00
#
_symmetry.space_group_name_H-M   'P 1'
#
loop_
_entity.id
_entity.type
_entity.pdbx_description
1 polymer ?
#
loop_
_entity_poly.entity_id
_entity_poly.type
_entity_poly.pdbx_seq_one_letter_code
_entity_poly.pdbx_strand_id
1 'polypeptide(L)'
;MTRRKKSLKTWQKWLIGSVSAIVLVVSIIVGVIYYKIRSIDVADIVQRHQDPAVAANSIENLSDTKDPKLPSILSSPVDKAAEFASKPIKTQDALDVAALLLKSGLSLKEVYYLTGEAKSDMSTEEKQKIRDLLLSKLTDDEIKALRAITKQYGKGLLILDPNYPIELIGIDDPQERKRVEQELKDKKQTKPESKPAEPATKEQVSSEKPVTGNDQTKSTDSAVAAGFKSKLDALGVSCQGDIHNLIDGVVSAKKANSTLTLSSLQSMFMGKFTSAEASCDTSFKGIVSEAEQAGVSATEINTWKQTYNSMKQTAQSSAINQLSQLLLNKQ
;
A
#
# COMPACT_ATOMS: atom_id res chain seq x y z
N MET A 1 0.08 49.91 -26.23
CA MET A 1 -0.06 49.87 -24.75
C MET A 1 1.06 49.04 -24.14
N THR A 2 2.09 49.68 -23.59
CA THR A 2 3.21 48.99 -22.91
C THR A 2 2.87 48.80 -21.42
N ARG A 3 2.64 47.55 -20.99
CA ARG A 3 2.40 47.23 -19.57
C ARG A 3 3.70 47.46 -18.78
N ARG A 4 3.73 48.46 -17.90
CA ARG A 4 4.83 48.67 -16.93
C ARG A 4 4.91 47.48 -15.97
N LYS A 5 5.95 46.65 -16.08
CA LYS A 5 6.30 45.64 -15.06
C LYS A 5 6.78 46.36 -13.80
N LYS A 6 6.04 46.24 -12.70
CA LYS A 6 6.51 46.69 -11.37
C LYS A 6 7.73 45.86 -11.00
N SER A 7 8.89 46.50 -10.84
CA SER A 7 10.11 45.82 -10.39
C SER A 7 9.99 45.44 -8.92
N LEU A 8 10.14 44.15 -8.61
CA LEU A 8 10.20 43.64 -7.25
C LEU A 8 11.35 44.31 -6.48
N LYS A 9 11.08 44.69 -5.22
CA LYS A 9 12.08 45.30 -4.32
C LYS A 9 13.22 44.32 -4.05
N THR A 10 14.44 44.81 -3.90
CA THR A 10 15.66 44.00 -3.77
C THR A 10 15.58 42.99 -2.61
N TRP A 11 14.95 43.36 -1.49
CA TRP A 11 14.72 42.45 -0.36
C TRP A 11 13.79 41.28 -0.71
N GLN A 12 12.75 41.51 -1.53
CA GLN A 12 11.87 40.42 -2.00
C GLN A 12 12.61 39.43 -2.90
N LYS A 13 13.57 39.90 -3.72
CA LYS A 13 14.39 39.01 -4.56
C LYS A 13 15.28 38.10 -3.70
N TRP A 14 15.86 38.61 -2.62
CA TRP A 14 16.64 37.84 -1.66
C TRP A 14 15.79 36.81 -0.90
N LEU A 15 14.59 37.21 -0.49
CA LEU A 15 13.65 36.33 0.22
C LEU A 15 13.18 35.19 -0.69
N ILE A 16 12.84 35.48 -1.95
CA ILE A 16 12.46 34.44 -2.94
C ILE A 16 13.65 33.49 -3.22
N GLY A 17 14.87 34.03 -3.34
CA GLY A 17 16.07 33.21 -3.57
C GLY A 17 16.37 32.24 -2.42
N SER A 18 16.32 32.73 -1.18
CA SER A 18 16.56 31.90 0.02
C SER A 18 15.49 30.81 0.21
N VAL A 19 14.20 31.16 0.04
CA VAL A 19 13.10 30.20 0.10
C VAL A 19 13.24 29.13 -0.97
N SER A 20 13.61 29.49 -2.21
CA SER A 20 13.84 28.52 -3.29
C SER A 20 14.99 27.56 -2.98
N ALA A 21 16.08 28.03 -2.35
CA ALA A 21 17.20 27.19 -1.99
C ALA A 21 16.83 26.19 -0.88
N ILE A 22 16.07 26.64 0.13
CA ILE A 22 15.59 25.78 1.23
C ILE A 22 14.64 24.71 0.69
N VAL A 23 13.68 25.08 -0.17
CA VAL A 23 12.74 24.12 -0.79
C VAL A 23 13.50 23.05 -1.58
N LEU A 24 14.56 23.43 -2.29
CA LEU A 24 15.38 22.49 -3.05
C LEU A 24 16.14 21.52 -2.13
N VAL A 25 16.75 22.00 -1.06
CA VAL A 25 17.44 21.16 -0.06
C VAL A 25 16.46 20.20 0.62
N VAL A 26 15.27 20.66 1.02
CA VAL A 26 14.27 19.79 1.65
C VAL A 26 13.71 18.77 0.65
N SER A 27 13.51 19.15 -0.61
CA SER A 27 13.12 18.21 -1.68
C SER A 27 14.15 17.10 -1.86
N ILE A 28 15.45 17.43 -1.79
CA ILE A 28 16.54 16.46 -1.82
C ILE A 28 16.47 15.55 -0.59
N ILE A 29 16.32 16.10 0.62
CA ILE A 29 16.26 15.30 1.87
C ILE A 29 15.10 14.31 1.82
N VAL A 30 13.91 14.76 1.43
CA VAL A 30 12.72 13.91 1.35
C VAL A 30 12.86 12.88 0.23
N GLY A 31 13.40 13.27 -0.93
CA GLY A 31 13.74 12.33 -2.00
C GLY A 31 14.73 11.26 -1.55
N VAL A 32 15.72 11.63 -0.73
CA VAL A 32 16.67 10.69 -0.11
C VAL A 32 15.99 9.79 0.92
N ILE A 33 15.08 10.30 1.75
CA ILE A 33 14.33 9.47 2.72
C ILE A 33 13.44 8.46 1.98
N TYR A 34 12.70 8.92 0.98
CA TYR A 34 11.86 8.07 0.14
C TYR A 34 12.69 7.03 -0.60
N TYR A 35 13.80 7.45 -1.20
CA TYR A 35 14.76 6.55 -1.84
C TYR A 35 15.30 5.53 -0.85
N LYS A 36 15.72 5.96 0.36
CA LYS A 36 16.20 5.06 1.42
C LYS A 36 15.14 4.02 1.79
N ILE A 37 13.91 4.43 2.08
CA ILE A 37 12.81 3.52 2.44
C ILE A 37 12.54 2.52 1.32
N ARG A 38 12.54 2.96 0.06
CA ARG A 38 12.30 2.08 -1.10
C ARG A 38 13.49 1.18 -1.43
N SER A 39 14.72 1.63 -1.12
CA SER A 39 15.96 0.89 -1.37
C SER A 39 16.24 -0.19 -0.33
N ILE A 40 15.52 -0.20 0.81
CA ILE A 40 15.61 -1.30 1.77
C ILE A 40 15.07 -2.55 1.08
N ASP A 41 15.96 -3.50 0.82
CA ASP A 41 15.57 -4.76 0.24
C ASP A 41 14.82 -5.60 1.28
N VAL A 42 13.79 -6.32 0.83
CA VAL A 42 13.05 -7.25 1.70
C VAL A 42 14.02 -8.32 2.20
N ALA A 43 14.96 -8.75 1.36
CA ALA A 43 16.01 -9.69 1.73
C ALA A 43 16.84 -9.20 2.93
N ASP A 44 17.18 -7.91 2.96
CA ASP A 44 17.97 -7.30 4.03
C ASP A 44 17.16 -7.19 5.34
N ILE A 45 15.86 -6.83 5.27
CA ILE A 45 14.95 -6.90 6.43
C ILE A 45 14.88 -8.33 6.96
N VAL A 46 14.61 -9.29 6.08
CA VAL A 46 14.49 -10.71 6.42
C VAL A 46 15.77 -11.21 7.09
N GLN A 47 16.94 -10.85 6.56
CA GLN A 47 18.23 -11.26 7.09
C GLN A 47 18.48 -10.68 8.48
N ARG A 48 18.18 -9.40 8.71
CA ARG A 48 18.29 -8.76 10.04
C ARG A 48 17.43 -9.44 11.10
N HIS A 49 16.24 -9.91 10.73
CA HIS A 49 15.29 -10.52 11.67
C HIS A 49 15.46 -12.04 11.80
N GLN A 50 16.23 -12.68 10.92
CA GLN A 50 16.54 -14.12 11.00
C GLN A 50 17.83 -14.42 11.75
N ASP A 51 18.84 -13.56 11.64
CA ASP A 51 20.12 -13.74 12.33
C ASP A 51 20.38 -12.59 13.33
N PRO A 52 20.21 -12.85 14.64
CA PRO A 52 20.44 -11.83 15.66
C PRO A 52 21.91 -11.35 15.71
N ALA A 53 22.87 -12.14 15.21
CA ALA A 53 24.28 -11.72 15.12
C ALA A 53 24.51 -10.72 13.96
N VAL A 54 23.79 -10.87 12.84
CA VAL A 54 23.82 -9.91 11.73
C VAL A 54 23.12 -8.61 12.11
N ALA A 55 22.04 -8.69 12.89
CA ALA A 55 21.38 -7.50 13.44
C ALA A 55 22.33 -6.61 14.26
N ALA A 56 23.26 -7.20 15.00
CA ALA A 56 24.25 -6.44 15.78
C ALA A 56 25.29 -5.73 14.90
N ASN A 57 25.73 -6.36 13.81
CA ASN A 57 26.79 -5.83 12.93
C ASN A 57 26.30 -4.81 11.90
N SER A 58 25.06 -4.94 11.40
CA SER A 58 24.47 -3.94 10.50
C SER A 58 24.20 -2.60 11.19
N ILE A 59 24.15 -2.60 12.53
CA ILE A 59 23.97 -1.39 13.35
C ILE A 59 25.29 -0.61 13.47
N GLU A 60 26.45 -1.26 13.49
CA GLU A 60 27.74 -0.58 13.70
C GLU A 60 28.05 0.43 12.57
N ASN A 61 27.61 0.17 11.34
CA ASN A 61 27.76 1.11 10.21
C ASN A 61 26.70 2.22 10.14
N LEU A 62 25.70 2.23 11.03
CA LEU A 62 24.67 3.27 11.17
C LEU A 62 24.74 4.00 12.54
N SER A 63 25.62 3.55 13.43
CA SER A 63 25.70 3.96 14.84
C SER A 63 26.26 5.37 15.08
N ASP A 64 26.82 6.04 14.06
CA ASP A 64 27.33 7.41 14.21
C ASP A 64 26.24 8.49 14.07
N THR A 65 24.98 8.07 13.93
CA THR A 65 23.81 8.96 13.92
C THR A 65 22.82 8.55 15.00
N LYS A 66 22.63 9.43 15.99
CA LYS A 66 21.51 9.49 16.95
C LYS A 66 20.29 8.71 16.45
N ASP A 67 19.77 7.82 17.30
CA ASP A 67 18.58 6.99 17.07
C ASP A 67 17.63 7.61 16.05
N PRO A 68 17.34 6.92 14.92
CA PRO A 68 16.55 7.49 13.85
C PRO A 68 15.21 7.94 14.43
N LYS A 69 14.96 9.26 14.44
CA LYS A 69 13.73 9.81 14.98
C LYS A 69 12.55 9.29 14.17
N LEU A 70 11.61 8.62 14.84
CA LEU A 70 10.38 8.15 14.22
C LEU A 70 9.62 9.34 13.62
N PRO A 71 9.24 9.29 12.33
CA PRO A 71 8.37 10.30 11.73
C PRO A 71 7.08 10.43 12.54
N SER A 72 6.62 11.66 12.79
CA SER A 72 5.41 11.91 13.60
C SER A 72 4.13 11.26 13.04
N ILE A 73 4.12 10.89 11.76
CA ILE A 73 3.01 10.16 11.15
C ILE A 73 2.92 8.70 11.62
N LEU A 74 4.05 8.11 12.03
CA LEU A 74 4.12 6.74 12.53
C LEU A 74 3.98 6.65 14.04
N SER A 75 4.14 7.74 14.79
CA SER A 75 4.11 7.68 16.27
C SER A 75 2.79 7.12 16.80
N SER A 76 1.65 7.62 16.32
CA SER A 76 0.35 7.14 16.81
C SER A 76 0.07 5.66 16.48
N PRO A 77 0.28 5.16 15.24
CA PRO A 77 0.20 3.73 14.96
C PRO A 77 1.18 2.87 15.79
N VAL A 78 2.40 3.37 16.00
CA VAL A 78 3.43 2.67 16.78
C VAL A 78 3.07 2.59 18.26
N ASP A 79 2.53 3.67 18.84
CA ASP A 79 2.07 3.72 20.23
C ASP A 79 0.91 2.71 20.43
N LYS A 80 -0.05 2.66 19.50
CA LYS A 80 -1.12 1.65 19.52
C LYS A 80 -0.60 0.22 19.38
N ALA A 81 0.37 0.01 18.50
CA ALA A 81 1.00 -1.30 18.35
C ALA A 81 1.75 -1.71 19.62
N ALA A 82 2.40 -0.76 20.29
CA ALA A 82 3.08 -0.98 21.56
C ALA A 82 2.10 -1.35 22.68
N GLU A 83 0.95 -0.66 22.75
CA GLU A 83 -0.15 -0.98 23.66
C GLU A 83 -0.67 -2.40 23.41
N PHE A 84 -0.97 -2.74 22.16
CA PHE A 84 -1.46 -4.07 21.77
C PHE A 84 -0.45 -5.19 22.04
N ALA A 85 0.84 -4.92 21.86
CA ALA A 85 1.93 -5.84 22.18
C ALA A 85 2.28 -5.88 23.67
N SER A 86 1.75 -4.93 24.47
CA SER A 86 2.15 -4.67 25.85
C SER A 86 3.67 -4.50 26.00
N LYS A 87 4.34 -3.98 24.96
CA LYS A 87 5.79 -3.84 24.85
C LYS A 87 6.15 -2.66 23.93
N PRO A 88 7.20 -1.88 24.24
CA PRO A 88 7.63 -0.81 23.34
C PRO A 88 8.11 -1.40 22.00
N ILE A 89 7.64 -0.80 20.90
CA ILE A 89 8.07 -1.17 19.55
C ILE A 89 9.33 -0.38 19.19
N LYS A 90 10.38 -1.07 18.74
CA LYS A 90 11.60 -0.42 18.26
C LYS A 90 11.29 0.42 17.03
N THR A 91 11.84 1.63 16.98
CA THR A 91 11.65 2.54 15.83
C THR A 91 12.07 1.92 14.50
N GLN A 92 13.18 1.15 14.49
CA GLN A 92 13.62 0.46 13.29
C GLN A 92 12.58 -0.55 12.78
N ASP A 93 11.97 -1.31 13.69
CA ASP A 93 10.97 -2.33 13.32
C ASP A 93 9.69 -1.69 12.79
N ALA A 94 9.28 -0.56 13.37
CA ALA A 94 8.19 0.23 12.84
C ALA A 94 8.46 0.74 11.42
N LEU A 95 9.69 1.16 11.15
CA LEU A 95 10.11 1.59 9.80
C LEU A 95 10.18 0.41 8.83
N ASP A 96 10.70 -0.74 9.24
CA ASP A 96 10.76 -1.96 8.44
C ASP A 96 9.33 -2.44 8.07
N VAL A 97 8.39 -2.45 9.02
CA VAL A 97 6.98 -2.78 8.77
C VAL A 97 6.34 -1.77 7.81
N ALA A 98 6.56 -0.47 8.02
CA ALA A 98 6.03 0.55 7.12
C ALA A 98 6.60 0.41 5.70
N ALA A 99 7.90 0.12 5.57
CA ALA A 99 8.54 -0.11 4.29
C ALA A 99 7.97 -1.33 3.57
N LEU A 100 7.77 -2.44 4.29
CA LEU A 100 7.10 -3.65 3.77
C LEU A 100 5.71 -3.30 3.25
N LEU A 101 4.84 -2.72 4.09
CA LEU A 101 3.46 -2.41 3.69
C LEU A 101 3.37 -1.47 2.49
N LEU A 102 4.26 -0.48 2.39
CA LEU A 102 4.32 0.43 1.24
C LEU A 102 4.80 -0.27 -0.03
N LYS A 103 5.78 -1.17 0.09
CA LYS A 103 6.35 -1.92 -1.04
C LYS A 103 5.36 -2.93 -1.62
N SER A 104 4.55 -3.56 -0.77
CA SER A 104 3.54 -4.56 -1.15
C SER A 104 2.36 -3.99 -1.94
N GLY A 105 2.35 -2.68 -2.23
CA GLY A 105 1.31 -2.05 -3.04
C GLY A 105 -0.03 -1.95 -2.32
N LEU A 106 -0.01 -1.94 -0.99
CA LEU A 106 -1.17 -1.50 -0.22
C LEU A 106 -1.39 -0.02 -0.45
N SER A 107 -2.64 0.35 -0.67
CA SER A 107 -3.03 1.75 -0.79
C SER A 107 -3.08 2.42 0.58
N LEU A 108 -2.98 3.75 0.64
CA LEU A 108 -3.10 4.48 1.91
C LEU A 108 -4.44 4.20 2.60
N LYS A 109 -5.53 4.03 1.83
CA LYS A 109 -6.83 3.62 2.36
C LYS A 109 -6.75 2.22 3.00
N GLU A 110 -6.09 1.27 2.34
CA GLU A 110 -5.90 -0.09 2.85
C GLU A 110 -5.02 -0.10 4.11
N VAL A 111 -3.91 0.64 4.12
CA VAL A 111 -3.07 0.82 5.31
C VAL A 111 -3.86 1.47 6.45
N TYR A 112 -4.67 2.49 6.16
CA TYR A 112 -5.51 3.14 7.15
C TYR A 112 -6.61 2.22 7.68
N TYR A 113 -7.24 1.44 6.81
CA TYR A 113 -8.21 0.42 7.20
C TYR A 113 -7.57 -0.60 8.16
N LEU A 114 -6.39 -1.11 7.83
CA LEU A 114 -5.64 -2.06 8.67
C LEU A 114 -5.18 -1.47 10.01
N THR A 115 -4.82 -0.20 10.06
CA THR A 115 -4.30 0.46 11.28
C THR A 115 -5.40 1.13 12.13
N GLY A 116 -6.53 1.48 11.54
CA GLY A 116 -7.63 2.20 12.18
C GLY A 116 -8.68 1.29 12.81
N GLU A 117 -8.91 0.10 12.24
CA GLU A 117 -9.97 -0.82 12.68
C GLU A 117 -9.47 -2.03 13.49
N ALA A 118 -8.17 -2.10 13.81
CA ALA A 118 -7.60 -3.20 14.58
C ALA A 118 -8.12 -3.18 16.04
N LYS A 119 -9.32 -3.70 16.25
CA LYS A 119 -9.90 -4.01 17.55
C LYS A 119 -9.82 -5.51 17.80
N SER A 120 -9.82 -5.92 19.06
CA SER A 120 -9.84 -7.34 19.44
C SER A 120 -11.17 -8.03 19.08
N ASP A 121 -12.25 -7.27 18.93
CA ASP A 121 -13.64 -7.75 18.76
C ASP A 121 -14.15 -7.78 17.30
N MET A 122 -13.25 -7.80 16.31
CA MET A 122 -13.64 -7.88 14.89
C MET A 122 -14.43 -9.16 14.57
N SER A 123 -15.43 -9.03 13.70
CA SER A 123 -16.20 -10.16 13.19
C SER A 123 -15.32 -11.11 12.37
N THR A 124 -15.75 -12.37 12.21
CA THR A 124 -15.01 -13.37 11.42
C THR A 124 -14.89 -12.95 9.96
N GLU A 125 -15.93 -12.32 9.43
CA GLU A 125 -16.00 -11.80 8.05
C GLU A 125 -14.98 -10.68 7.83
N GLU A 126 -14.86 -9.74 8.78
CA GLU A 126 -13.87 -8.67 8.72
C GLU A 126 -12.44 -9.20 8.83
N LYS A 127 -12.20 -10.14 9.75
CA LYS A 127 -10.90 -10.82 9.86
C LYS A 127 -10.54 -11.52 8.55
N GLN A 128 -11.49 -12.21 7.92
CA GLN A 128 -11.27 -12.87 6.63
C GLN A 128 -10.96 -11.85 5.53
N LYS A 129 -11.70 -10.75 5.46
CA LYS A 129 -11.42 -9.67 4.49
C LYS A 129 -10.04 -9.05 4.67
N ILE A 130 -9.59 -8.85 5.92
CA ILE A 130 -8.24 -8.38 6.22
C ILE A 130 -7.19 -9.39 5.76
N ARG A 131 -7.39 -10.68 6.05
CA ARG A 131 -6.52 -11.76 5.57
C ARG A 131 -6.41 -11.74 4.05
N ASP A 132 -7.54 -11.73 3.35
CA ASP A 132 -7.59 -11.78 1.89
C ASP A 132 -6.89 -10.56 1.28
N LEU A 133 -7.14 -9.37 1.84
CA LEU A 133 -6.46 -8.15 1.43
C LEU A 133 -4.94 -8.28 1.59
N LEU A 134 -4.48 -8.69 2.77
CA LEU A 134 -3.05 -8.81 3.07
C LEU A 134 -2.39 -9.87 2.18
N LEU A 135 -2.97 -11.06 2.06
CA LEU A 135 -2.45 -12.16 1.23
C LEU A 135 -2.48 -11.85 -0.27
N SER A 136 -3.41 -11.00 -0.72
CA SER A 136 -3.45 -10.57 -2.13
C SER A 136 -2.37 -9.56 -2.51
N LYS A 137 -1.75 -8.91 -1.51
CA LYS A 137 -0.80 -7.80 -1.70
C LYS A 137 0.61 -8.16 -1.29
N LEU A 138 0.76 -8.92 -0.22
CA LEU A 138 2.04 -9.34 0.32
C LEU A 138 2.52 -10.59 -0.39
N THR A 139 3.80 -10.59 -0.73
CA THR A 139 4.54 -11.78 -1.16
C THR A 139 4.88 -12.67 0.06
N ASP A 140 5.20 -13.94 -0.18
CA ASP A 140 5.57 -14.89 0.88
C ASP A 140 6.76 -14.40 1.73
N ASP A 141 7.75 -13.77 1.08
CA ASP A 141 8.92 -13.20 1.76
C ASP A 141 8.54 -12.00 2.64
N GLU A 142 7.65 -11.13 2.18
CA GLU A 142 7.15 -10.00 2.98
C GLU A 142 6.31 -10.50 4.17
N ILE A 143 5.49 -11.54 3.97
CA ILE A 143 4.73 -12.19 5.05
C ILE A 143 5.70 -12.76 6.09
N LYS A 144 6.74 -13.46 5.63
CA LYS A 144 7.78 -14.04 6.50
C LYS A 144 8.51 -12.96 7.29
N ALA A 145 8.86 -11.85 6.64
CA ALA A 145 9.49 -10.69 7.26
C ALA A 145 8.59 -10.07 8.35
N LEU A 146 7.33 -9.79 8.01
CA LEU A 146 6.35 -9.24 8.95
C LEU A 146 6.18 -10.15 10.17
N ARG A 147 6.00 -11.45 9.96
CA ARG A 147 5.88 -12.42 11.07
C ARG A 147 7.13 -12.45 11.95
N ALA A 148 8.32 -12.38 11.35
CA ALA A 148 9.57 -12.36 12.12
C ALA A 148 9.65 -11.10 13.01
N ILE A 149 9.36 -9.93 12.43
CA ILE A 149 9.33 -8.66 13.16
C ILE A 149 8.31 -8.68 14.30
N THR A 150 7.10 -9.20 14.07
CA THR A 150 6.06 -9.14 15.10
C THR A 150 6.21 -10.23 16.18
N LYS A 151 6.88 -11.35 15.86
CA LYS A 151 7.07 -12.47 16.81
C LYS A 151 7.84 -12.07 18.06
N GLN A 152 8.85 -11.21 17.96
CA GLN A 152 9.57 -10.67 19.12
C GLN A 152 8.67 -9.85 20.07
N TYR A 153 7.57 -9.31 19.54
CA TYR A 153 6.54 -8.60 20.30
C TYR A 153 5.41 -9.53 20.81
N GLY A 154 5.58 -10.85 20.67
CA GLY A 154 4.56 -11.83 21.08
C GLY A 154 3.36 -11.92 20.14
N LYS A 155 3.43 -11.28 18.96
CA LYS A 155 2.35 -11.31 17.97
C LYS A 155 2.83 -12.06 16.72
N GLY A 156 2.33 -13.27 16.48
CA GLY A 156 2.78 -14.10 15.36
C GLY A 156 2.17 -13.77 13.99
N LEU A 157 1.25 -12.79 13.92
CA LEU A 157 0.43 -12.48 12.74
C LEU A 157 -0.18 -13.74 12.10
N LEU A 158 -0.83 -14.58 12.90
CA LEU A 158 -1.51 -15.81 12.45
C LEU A 158 -2.60 -15.55 11.39
N ILE A 159 -3.07 -14.29 11.28
CA ILE A 159 -3.96 -13.85 10.21
C ILE A 159 -3.36 -14.00 8.82
N LEU A 160 -2.04 -13.92 8.71
CA LEU A 160 -1.31 -14.11 7.45
C LEU A 160 -1.10 -15.58 7.10
N ASP A 161 -1.59 -16.54 7.91
CA ASP A 161 -1.51 -17.97 7.59
C ASP A 161 -2.80 -18.43 6.91
N PRO A 162 -2.75 -18.81 5.62
CA PRO A 162 -3.94 -19.27 4.89
C PRO A 162 -4.58 -20.51 5.52
N ASN A 163 -3.78 -21.34 6.21
CA ASN A 163 -4.22 -22.61 6.79
C ASN A 163 -4.69 -22.46 8.24
N TYR A 164 -4.51 -21.30 8.86
CA TYR A 164 -4.93 -21.06 10.24
C TYR A 164 -6.43 -20.73 10.30
N PRO A 165 -7.23 -21.38 11.16
CA PRO A 165 -8.66 -21.09 11.28
C PRO A 165 -8.91 -19.63 11.66
N ILE A 166 -9.78 -18.94 10.91
CA ILE A 166 -10.01 -17.50 11.07
C ILE A 166 -10.69 -17.18 12.40
N GLU A 167 -11.50 -18.11 12.90
CA GLU A 167 -12.24 -18.03 14.16
C GLU A 167 -11.30 -18.02 15.39
N LEU A 168 -10.10 -18.59 15.25
CA LEU A 168 -9.11 -18.63 16.33
C LEU A 168 -8.27 -17.35 16.42
N ILE A 169 -8.44 -16.41 15.49
CA ILE A 169 -7.68 -15.16 15.47
C ILE A 169 -8.32 -14.15 16.42
N GLY A 170 -7.51 -13.57 17.30
CA GLY A 170 -7.96 -12.58 18.30
C GLY A 170 -8.50 -13.19 19.60
N ILE A 171 -8.51 -14.52 19.75
CA ILE A 171 -8.82 -15.16 21.03
C ILE A 171 -7.56 -15.13 21.92
N ASP A 172 -7.53 -14.21 22.87
CA ASP A 172 -6.39 -14.05 23.79
C ASP A 172 -6.34 -15.15 24.87
N ASP A 173 -7.51 -15.64 25.33
CA ASP A 173 -7.59 -16.71 26.33
C ASP A 173 -7.20 -18.09 25.74
N PRO A 174 -6.15 -18.76 26.26
CA PRO A 174 -5.77 -20.10 25.83
C PRO A 174 -6.86 -21.16 26.01
N GLN A 175 -7.74 -21.03 27.00
CA GLN A 175 -8.79 -22.03 27.26
C GLN A 175 -9.93 -21.89 26.25
N GLU A 176 -10.42 -20.67 26.03
CA GLU A 176 -11.39 -20.38 24.98
C GLU A 176 -10.87 -20.81 23.60
N ARG A 177 -9.59 -20.54 23.29
CA ARG A 177 -8.98 -20.96 22.03
C ARG A 177 -9.04 -22.48 21.84
N LYS A 178 -8.71 -23.26 22.87
CA LYS A 178 -8.78 -24.72 22.83
C LYS A 178 -10.21 -25.22 22.62
N ARG A 179 -11.18 -24.59 23.29
CA ARG A 179 -12.60 -24.93 23.15
C ARG A 179 -13.08 -24.72 21.71
N VAL A 180 -12.80 -23.55 21.13
CA VAL A 180 -13.18 -23.23 19.75
C VAL A 180 -12.44 -24.15 18.76
N GLU A 181 -11.16 -24.44 18.99
CA GLU A 181 -10.40 -25.36 18.15
C GLU A 181 -11.00 -26.77 18.15
N GLN A 182 -11.44 -27.26 19.30
CA GLN A 182 -12.09 -28.55 19.42
C GLN A 182 -13.47 -28.57 18.73
N GLU A 183 -14.28 -27.53 18.92
CA GLU A 183 -15.56 -27.38 18.21
C GLU A 183 -15.38 -27.38 16.68
N LEU A 184 -14.33 -26.72 16.17
CA LEU A 184 -14.00 -26.72 14.74
C LEU A 184 -13.57 -28.10 14.23
N LYS A 185 -12.83 -28.88 15.05
CA LYS A 185 -12.46 -30.26 14.71
C LYS A 185 -13.69 -31.16 14.67
N ASP A 186 -14.58 -31.05 15.65
CA ASP A 186 -15.80 -31.83 15.73
C ASP A 186 -16.74 -31.52 14.55
N LYS A 187 -16.88 -30.24 14.17
CA LYS A 187 -17.64 -29.80 12.98
C LYS A 187 -17.06 -30.32 11.66
N LYS A 188 -15.73 -30.44 11.54
CA LYS A 188 -15.09 -31.02 10.35
C LYS A 188 -15.31 -32.52 10.25
N GLN A 189 -15.36 -33.25 11.37
CA GLN A 189 -15.62 -34.69 11.39
C GLN A 189 -17.09 -35.06 11.16
N THR A 190 -18.02 -34.17 11.52
CA THR A 190 -19.47 -34.42 11.39
C THR A 190 -20.07 -33.97 10.06
N LYS A 191 -19.30 -33.34 9.16
CA LYS A 191 -19.74 -33.03 7.80
C LYS A 191 -19.58 -34.29 6.94
N PRO A 192 -20.67 -34.99 6.54
CA PRO A 192 -20.54 -36.24 5.80
C PRO A 192 -19.84 -35.98 4.47
N GLU A 193 -18.77 -36.73 4.26
CA GLU A 193 -18.00 -36.78 3.03
C GLU A 193 -18.90 -37.30 1.91
N SER A 194 -19.49 -36.37 1.16
CA SER A 194 -20.16 -36.65 -0.10
C SER A 194 -19.14 -37.26 -1.06
N LYS A 195 -19.17 -38.59 -1.16
CA LYS A 195 -18.43 -39.43 -2.08
C LYS A 195 -18.20 -38.75 -3.45
N PRO A 196 -16.94 -38.64 -3.94
CA PRO A 196 -16.67 -38.14 -5.28
C PRO A 196 -17.37 -39.00 -6.33
N ALA A 197 -18.19 -38.37 -7.18
CA ALA A 197 -18.73 -39.01 -8.36
C ALA A 197 -17.58 -39.36 -9.31
N GLU A 198 -17.48 -40.64 -9.62
CA GLU A 198 -16.54 -41.27 -10.53
C GLU A 198 -16.64 -40.69 -11.96
N PRO A 199 -15.51 -40.45 -12.65
CA PRO A 199 -15.52 -39.92 -14.01
C PRO A 199 -15.89 -41.03 -15.01
N ALA A 200 -17.06 -40.91 -15.63
CA ALA A 200 -17.47 -41.75 -16.74
C ALA A 200 -16.59 -41.46 -17.97
N THR A 201 -15.63 -42.35 -18.19
CA THR A 201 -14.91 -42.53 -19.44
C THR A 201 -15.88 -43.00 -20.53
N LYS A 202 -16.01 -42.23 -21.61
CA LYS A 202 -16.39 -42.73 -22.93
C LYS A 202 -15.53 -42.07 -24.00
N GLU A 203 -14.56 -42.83 -24.50
CA GLU A 203 -14.04 -42.71 -25.85
C GLU A 203 -15.18 -42.93 -26.85
N GLN A 204 -15.32 -42.06 -27.84
CA GLN A 204 -15.65 -42.50 -29.19
C GLN A 204 -15.04 -41.57 -30.25
N VAL A 205 -14.18 -42.19 -31.04
CA VAL A 205 -13.47 -41.74 -32.22
C VAL A 205 -14.42 -41.35 -33.36
N SER A 206 -14.15 -40.25 -34.08
CA SER A 206 -14.23 -40.23 -35.56
C SER A 206 -13.56 -38.99 -36.18
N SER A 207 -13.01 -39.25 -37.37
CA SER A 207 -12.08 -38.51 -38.21
C SER A 207 -12.55 -37.19 -38.87
N GLU A 208 -11.56 -36.55 -39.52
CA GLU A 208 -11.60 -35.50 -40.56
C GLU A 208 -11.84 -34.07 -40.06
N LYS A 209 -10.98 -33.07 -40.33
CA LYS A 209 -10.25 -32.75 -41.57
C LYS A 209 -9.19 -31.66 -41.26
N PRO A 210 -8.05 -31.56 -41.97
CA PRO A 210 -7.08 -30.48 -41.76
C PRO A 210 -7.59 -29.19 -42.40
N VAL A 211 -7.90 -28.18 -41.57
CA VAL A 211 -8.16 -26.81 -42.04
C VAL A 211 -6.92 -25.97 -41.78
N THR A 212 -6.16 -25.82 -42.85
CA THR A 212 -5.18 -24.77 -43.08
C THR A 212 -5.91 -23.42 -43.22
N GLY A 213 -5.43 -22.37 -42.53
CA GLY A 213 -5.89 -20.97 -42.63
C GLY A 213 -6.94 -20.62 -41.56
N ASN A 214 -6.74 -19.62 -40.68
CA ASN A 214 -6.33 -18.25 -40.98
C ASN A 214 -5.51 -17.66 -39.82
N ASP A 215 -4.26 -17.32 -40.11
CA ASP A 215 -3.35 -16.54 -39.28
C ASP A 215 -3.61 -15.03 -39.49
N GLN A 216 -4.86 -14.61 -39.27
CA GLN A 216 -5.35 -13.26 -39.62
C GLN A 216 -6.31 -12.70 -38.56
N THR A 217 -5.97 -12.87 -37.28
CA THR A 217 -6.68 -12.25 -36.14
C THR A 217 -5.76 -11.39 -35.28
N LYS A 218 -4.54 -11.07 -35.75
CA LYS A 218 -3.54 -10.33 -34.96
C LYS A 218 -3.59 -8.81 -35.15
N SER A 219 -4.42 -8.31 -36.06
CA SER A 219 -4.40 -6.90 -36.46
C SER A 219 -5.50 -6.04 -35.82
N THR A 220 -6.58 -6.65 -35.32
CA THR A 220 -7.67 -5.94 -34.61
C THR A 220 -7.35 -5.66 -33.13
N ASP A 221 -6.51 -6.48 -32.50
CA ASP A 221 -6.16 -6.33 -31.08
C ASP A 221 -5.44 -5.02 -30.79
N SER A 222 -4.56 -4.56 -31.70
CA SER A 222 -3.76 -3.36 -31.46
C SER A 222 -4.57 -2.06 -31.46
N ALA A 223 -5.57 -1.94 -32.33
CA ALA A 223 -6.41 -0.74 -32.41
C ALA A 223 -7.36 -0.62 -31.22
N VAL A 224 -7.94 -1.75 -30.80
CA VAL A 224 -8.80 -1.81 -29.60
C VAL A 224 -7.99 -1.49 -28.34
N ALA A 225 -6.82 -2.12 -28.18
CA ALA A 225 -5.91 -1.85 -27.07
C ALA A 225 -5.45 -0.38 -27.02
N ALA A 226 -5.15 0.23 -28.17
CA ALA A 226 -4.78 1.65 -28.25
C ALA A 226 -5.91 2.59 -27.77
N GLY A 227 -7.17 2.26 -28.08
CA GLY A 227 -8.33 3.01 -27.59
C GLY A 227 -8.45 2.99 -26.07
N PHE A 228 -8.30 1.82 -25.46
CA PHE A 228 -8.30 1.69 -24.00
C PHE A 228 -7.07 2.33 -23.34
N LYS A 229 -5.90 2.24 -23.97
CA LYS A 229 -4.70 2.95 -23.51
C LYS A 229 -4.93 4.46 -23.41
N SER A 230 -5.57 5.06 -24.42
CA SER A 230 -5.94 6.48 -24.38
C SER A 230 -6.89 6.82 -23.22
N LYS A 231 -7.90 5.98 -22.96
CA LYS A 231 -8.78 6.13 -21.78
C LYS A 231 -8.00 6.05 -20.46
N LEU A 232 -7.03 5.14 -20.36
CA LEU A 232 -6.18 4.99 -19.18
C LEU A 232 -5.25 6.19 -18.97
N ASP A 233 -4.64 6.70 -20.04
CA ASP A 233 -3.77 7.88 -19.98
C ASP A 233 -4.58 9.11 -19.54
N ALA A 234 -5.78 9.30 -20.09
CA ALA A 234 -6.70 10.36 -19.68
C ALA A 234 -7.13 10.23 -18.21
N LEU A 235 -7.44 9.00 -17.76
CA LEU A 235 -7.73 8.72 -16.36
C LEU A 235 -6.53 9.07 -15.47
N GLY A 236 -5.31 8.71 -15.89
CA GLY A 236 -4.09 9.02 -15.15
C GLY A 236 -3.89 10.51 -14.94
N VAL A 237 -4.07 11.32 -16.00
CA VAL A 237 -4.02 12.78 -15.91
C VAL A 237 -5.09 13.34 -14.97
N SER A 238 -6.33 12.85 -15.07
CA SER A 238 -7.43 13.27 -14.20
C SER A 238 -7.12 12.97 -12.72
N CYS A 239 -6.69 11.75 -12.41
CA CYS A 239 -6.36 11.32 -11.07
C CYS A 239 -5.19 12.12 -10.46
N GLN A 240 -4.16 12.40 -11.26
CA GLN A 240 -3.06 13.27 -10.82
C GLN A 240 -3.54 14.70 -10.56
N GLY A 241 -4.42 15.23 -11.40
CA GLY A 241 -5.03 16.54 -11.22
C GLY A 241 -5.82 16.64 -9.92
N ASP A 242 -6.66 15.65 -9.61
CA ASP A 242 -7.45 15.61 -8.38
C ASP A 242 -6.56 15.57 -7.14
N ILE A 243 -5.50 14.76 -7.15
CA ILE A 243 -4.53 14.68 -6.05
C ILE A 243 -3.81 16.02 -5.86
N HIS A 244 -3.35 16.66 -6.95
CA HIS A 244 -2.74 18.00 -6.88
C HIS A 244 -3.70 19.04 -6.30
N ASN A 245 -4.96 19.06 -6.75
CA ASN A 245 -5.97 19.97 -6.22
C ASN A 245 -6.21 19.77 -4.72
N LEU A 246 -6.19 18.52 -4.24
CA LEU A 246 -6.32 18.22 -2.82
C LEU A 246 -5.11 18.71 -2.01
N ILE A 247 -3.89 18.51 -2.53
CA ILE A 247 -2.67 19.02 -1.90
C ILE A 247 -2.71 20.55 -1.83
N ASP A 248 -3.06 21.23 -2.93
CA ASP A 248 -3.22 22.69 -2.95
C ASP A 248 -4.28 23.18 -1.96
N GLY A 249 -5.34 22.40 -1.76
CA GLY A 249 -6.33 22.63 -0.71
C GLY A 249 -5.72 22.56 0.69
N VAL A 250 -4.88 21.56 0.97
CA VAL A 250 -4.17 21.44 2.26
C VAL A 250 -3.21 22.61 2.46
N VAL A 251 -2.43 22.96 1.44
CA VAL A 251 -1.52 24.13 1.44
C VAL A 251 -2.29 25.40 1.78
N SER A 252 -3.40 25.63 1.08
CA SER A 252 -4.22 26.82 1.24
C SER A 252 -4.85 26.91 2.62
N ALA A 253 -5.40 25.79 3.13
CA ALA A 253 -5.94 25.72 4.50
C ALA A 253 -4.86 26.02 5.55
N LYS A 254 -3.66 25.46 5.40
CA LYS A 254 -2.53 25.70 6.30
C LYS A 254 -2.02 27.15 6.25
N LYS A 255 -1.98 27.76 5.07
CA LYS A 255 -1.61 29.19 4.90
C LYS A 255 -2.66 30.11 5.53
N ALA A 256 -3.95 29.80 5.36
CA ALA A 256 -5.04 30.55 5.95
C ALA A 256 -5.07 30.45 7.49
N ASN A 257 -4.65 29.30 8.04
CA ASN A 257 -4.56 29.11 9.48
C ASN A 257 -3.29 28.32 9.88
N SER A 258 -2.26 29.07 10.29
CA SER A 258 -0.95 28.51 10.67
C SER A 258 -0.98 27.66 11.95
N THR A 259 -2.03 27.80 12.78
CA THR A 259 -2.21 27.02 14.02
C THR A 259 -2.78 25.62 13.76
N LEU A 260 -3.32 25.35 12.56
CA LEU A 260 -3.80 24.01 12.21
C LEU A 260 -2.71 22.97 12.42
N THR A 261 -3.02 21.98 13.24
CA THR A 261 -2.13 20.84 13.49
C THR A 261 -2.17 19.89 12.30
N LEU A 262 -1.17 19.01 12.20
CA LEU A 262 -1.19 17.91 11.23
C LEU A 262 -2.44 17.05 11.39
N SER A 263 -2.83 16.75 12.63
CA SER A 263 -4.03 15.97 12.93
C SER A 263 -5.30 16.64 12.39
N SER A 264 -5.43 17.96 12.50
CA SER A 264 -6.57 18.70 11.97
C SER A 264 -6.62 18.68 10.44
N LEU A 265 -5.47 18.87 9.78
CA LEU A 265 -5.36 18.78 8.32
C LEU A 265 -5.67 17.37 7.82
N GLN A 266 -5.14 16.35 8.49
CA GLN A 266 -5.41 14.95 8.20
C GLN A 266 -6.91 14.67 8.30
N SER A 267 -7.57 15.07 9.40
CA SER A 267 -9.02 14.88 9.55
C SER A 267 -9.83 15.60 8.46
N MET A 268 -9.41 16.79 8.02
CA MET A 268 -10.12 17.56 6.99
C MET A 268 -9.97 16.99 5.58
N PHE A 269 -8.81 16.41 5.26
CA PHE A 269 -8.48 16.05 3.87
C PHE A 269 -8.36 14.55 3.62
N MET A 270 -8.18 13.69 4.63
CA MET A 270 -8.06 12.24 4.41
C MET A 270 -9.29 11.64 3.76
N GLY A 271 -10.50 12.05 4.17
CA GLY A 271 -11.73 11.61 3.51
C GLY A 271 -11.75 12.00 2.03
N LYS A 272 -11.21 13.18 1.69
CA LYS A 272 -11.14 13.66 0.31
C LYS A 272 -10.12 12.90 -0.53
N PHE A 273 -8.92 12.64 0.01
CA PHE A 273 -7.91 11.80 -0.65
C PHE A 273 -8.46 10.39 -0.88
N THR A 274 -9.10 9.81 0.13
CA THR A 274 -9.70 8.48 0.03
C THR A 274 -10.81 8.43 -1.02
N SER A 275 -11.63 9.48 -1.11
CA SER A 275 -12.70 9.59 -2.10
C SER A 275 -12.15 9.73 -3.53
N ALA A 276 -11.16 10.61 -3.73
CA ALA A 276 -10.50 10.78 -5.03
C ALA A 276 -9.82 9.49 -5.49
N GLU A 277 -9.10 8.82 -4.59
CA GLU A 277 -8.47 7.52 -4.86
C GLU A 277 -9.52 6.46 -5.24
N ALA A 278 -10.61 6.36 -4.48
CA ALA A 278 -11.67 5.40 -4.77
C ALA A 278 -12.37 5.67 -6.11
N SER A 279 -12.55 6.94 -6.50
CA SER A 279 -13.10 7.30 -7.81
C SER A 279 -12.16 6.83 -8.92
N CYS A 280 -10.86 7.10 -8.78
CA CYS A 280 -9.84 6.66 -9.70
C CYS A 280 -9.80 5.13 -9.85
N ASP A 281 -9.85 4.40 -8.72
CA ASP A 281 -9.84 2.93 -8.71
C ASP A 281 -11.10 2.39 -9.41
N THR A 282 -12.26 3.03 -9.21
CA THR A 282 -13.53 2.64 -9.83
C THR A 282 -13.49 2.84 -11.35
N SER A 283 -13.04 4.01 -11.81
CA SER A 283 -12.88 4.29 -13.25
C SER A 283 -11.88 3.35 -13.90
N PHE A 284 -10.75 3.05 -13.24
CA PHE A 284 -9.76 2.11 -13.74
C PHE A 284 -10.34 0.71 -13.90
N LYS A 285 -11.03 0.19 -12.87
CA LYS A 285 -11.70 -1.12 -12.93
C LYS A 285 -12.75 -1.17 -14.04
N GLY A 286 -13.50 -0.09 -14.25
CA GLY A 286 -14.44 0.03 -15.35
C GLY A 286 -13.75 -0.12 -16.72
N ILE A 287 -12.67 0.63 -16.94
CA ILE A 287 -11.89 0.57 -18.20
C ILE A 287 -11.32 -0.84 -18.43
N VAL A 288 -10.78 -1.47 -17.38
CA VAL A 288 -10.23 -2.84 -17.48
C VAL A 288 -11.32 -3.85 -17.80
N SER A 289 -12.48 -3.77 -17.14
CA SER A 289 -13.60 -4.69 -17.41
C SER A 289 -14.14 -4.53 -18.84
N GLU A 290 -14.25 -3.29 -19.34
CA GLU A 290 -14.63 -3.04 -20.74
C GLU A 290 -13.59 -3.61 -21.72
N ALA A 291 -12.31 -3.51 -21.39
CA ALA A 291 -11.22 -4.04 -22.21
C ALA A 291 -11.20 -5.58 -22.25
N GLU A 292 -11.45 -6.23 -21.11
CA GLU A 292 -11.61 -7.69 -21.03
C GLU A 292 -12.75 -8.18 -21.93
N GLN A 293 -13.90 -7.51 -21.89
CA GLN A 293 -15.05 -7.82 -22.76
C GLN A 293 -14.76 -7.56 -24.24
N ALA A 294 -13.89 -6.59 -24.54
CA ALA A 294 -13.43 -6.29 -25.89
C ALA A 294 -12.31 -7.21 -26.40
N GLY A 295 -11.90 -8.22 -25.63
CA GLY A 295 -10.91 -9.21 -26.03
C GLY A 295 -9.45 -8.79 -25.82
N VAL A 296 -9.19 -7.72 -25.05
CA VAL A 296 -7.80 -7.34 -24.73
C VAL A 296 -7.12 -8.45 -23.93
N SER A 297 -5.89 -8.78 -24.30
CA SER A 297 -5.14 -9.87 -23.67
C SER A 297 -4.90 -9.64 -22.17
N ALA A 298 -4.93 -10.73 -21.39
CA ALA A 298 -4.65 -10.69 -19.95
C ALA A 298 -3.25 -10.12 -19.63
N THR A 299 -2.27 -10.38 -20.49
CA THR A 299 -0.90 -9.86 -20.35
C THR A 299 -0.87 -8.33 -20.40
N GLU A 300 -1.61 -7.74 -21.34
CA GLU A 300 -1.67 -6.29 -21.50
C GLU A 300 -2.44 -5.63 -20.34
N ILE A 301 -3.56 -6.24 -19.92
CA ILE A 301 -4.31 -5.81 -18.74
C ILE A 301 -3.43 -5.85 -17.48
N ASN A 302 -2.63 -6.90 -17.29
CA ASN A 302 -1.72 -6.99 -16.15
C ASN A 302 -0.66 -5.88 -16.19
N THR A 303 -0.16 -5.53 -17.37
CA THR A 303 0.76 -4.40 -17.56
C THR A 303 0.10 -3.07 -17.19
N TRP A 304 -1.17 -2.87 -17.57
CA TRP A 304 -1.93 -1.68 -17.18
C TRP A 304 -2.17 -1.61 -15.66
N LYS A 305 -2.51 -2.73 -15.02
CA LYS A 305 -2.64 -2.82 -13.55
C LYS A 305 -1.34 -2.42 -12.85
N GLN A 306 -0.20 -2.92 -13.32
CA GLN A 306 1.12 -2.54 -12.78
C GLN A 306 1.42 -1.05 -12.98
N THR A 307 1.14 -0.51 -14.17
CA THR A 307 1.36 0.91 -14.48
C THR A 307 0.50 1.81 -13.61
N TYR A 308 -0.79 1.48 -13.47
CA TYR A 308 -1.74 2.20 -12.63
C TYR A 308 -1.30 2.20 -11.15
N ASN A 309 -0.89 1.04 -10.61
CA ASN A 309 -0.38 0.94 -9.24
C ASN A 309 0.89 1.78 -9.03
N SER A 310 1.82 1.76 -9.98
CA SER A 310 3.04 2.58 -9.93
C SER A 310 2.73 4.09 -9.94
N MET A 311 1.77 4.51 -10.78
CA MET A 311 1.29 5.89 -10.82
C MET A 311 0.66 6.30 -9.48
N LYS A 312 -0.18 5.43 -8.90
CA LYS A 312 -0.83 5.65 -7.60
C LYS A 312 0.20 5.83 -6.49
N GLN A 313 1.18 4.93 -6.40
CA GLN A 313 2.30 5.05 -5.45
C GLN A 313 3.10 6.35 -5.66
N THR A 314 3.38 6.72 -6.90
CA THR A 314 4.10 7.95 -7.23
C THR A 314 3.32 9.18 -6.77
N ALA A 315 2.01 9.24 -7.04
CA ALA A 315 1.15 10.34 -6.63
C ALA A 315 1.06 10.45 -5.10
N GLN A 316 0.91 9.33 -4.40
CA GLN A 316 0.91 9.28 -2.93
C GLN A 316 2.24 9.77 -2.36
N SER A 317 3.37 9.31 -2.90
CA SER A 317 4.70 9.78 -2.46
C SER A 317 4.88 11.28 -2.69
N SER A 318 4.45 11.80 -3.85
CA SER A 318 4.47 13.25 -4.14
C SER A 318 3.64 14.04 -3.14
N ALA A 319 2.43 13.56 -2.82
CA ALA A 319 1.55 14.19 -1.83
C ALA A 319 2.20 14.24 -0.44
N ILE A 320 2.76 13.12 0.02
CA ILE A 320 3.47 13.03 1.30
C ILE A 320 4.65 14.01 1.32
N ASN A 321 5.42 14.08 0.23
CA ASN A 321 6.58 14.96 0.14
C ASN A 321 6.19 16.44 0.22
N GLN A 322 5.15 16.85 -0.50
CA GLN A 322 4.63 18.23 -0.47
C GLN A 322 4.07 18.59 0.90
N LEU A 323 3.32 17.69 1.54
CA LEU A 323 2.80 17.88 2.89
C LEU A 323 3.94 18.01 3.92
N SER A 324 4.97 17.17 3.80
CA SER A 324 6.15 17.25 4.66
C SER A 324 6.85 18.60 4.54
N GLN A 325 7.01 19.14 3.32
CA GLN A 325 7.61 20.47 3.11
C GLN A 325 6.81 21.58 3.80
N LEU A 326 5.48 21.53 3.77
CA LEU A 326 4.62 22.51 4.46
C LEU A 326 4.77 22.47 5.97
N LEU A 327 4.99 21.28 6.54
CA LEU A 327 5.16 21.11 7.98
C LEU A 327 6.55 21.56 8.44
N LEU A 328 7.58 21.39 7.62
CA LEU A 328 8.95 21.76 7.91
C LEU A 328 9.23 23.27 7.70
N ASN A 329 8.46 23.97 6.86
CA ASN A 329 8.51 25.43 6.67
C ASN A 329 8.00 26.24 7.90
N LYS A 330 8.13 25.69 9.11
CA LYS A 330 7.77 26.32 10.39
C LYS A 330 8.98 26.73 11.23
N GLN A 331 10.18 26.80 10.64
CA GLN A 331 11.33 27.53 11.17
C GLN A 331 11.69 28.68 10.22
#